data_AF-A0A846RMW0-F1
#
_entry.id   AF-A0A846RMW0-F1
#
_cell.length_a   1.000
_cell.length_b   1.000
_cell.length_c   1.000
_cell.angle_alpha   90.00
_cell.angle_beta   90.00
_cell.angle_gamma   90.00
#
_symmetry.space_group_name_H-M   'P 1'
#
loop_
_entity.id
_entity.type
_entity.pdbx_description
1 polymer ?
#
loop_
_entity_poly.entity_id
_entity_poly.type
_entity_poly.pdbx_seq_one_letter_code
_entity_poly.pdbx_strand_id
1 'polypeptide(L)'
;MPESSYSQGRTLANAGPAVELSFLIAEVVVGLSAICYAELATTVPVAGSAYAFSFATLGEMVAFVIGMDLVLAFTVGSTALATSFSQYLGVVLGAPRSRSPSDCLRRYRG
;
A
#
# COMPACT_ATOMS: atom_id res chain seq x y z
N MET A 1 4.71 -30.22 -24.54
CA MET A 1 5.61 -30.22 -23.36
C MET A 1 5.08 -29.22 -22.33
N PRO A 2 4.48 -29.67 -21.21
CA PRO A 2 3.83 -28.84 -20.19
C PRO A 2 4.68 -28.53 -18.93
N GLU A 3 6.00 -28.68 -18.96
CA GLU A 3 6.83 -28.53 -17.74
C GLU A 3 7.10 -27.07 -17.30
N SER A 4 7.00 -26.07 -18.19
CA SER A 4 7.34 -24.67 -17.83
C SER A 4 6.21 -23.90 -17.13
N SER A 5 4.96 -24.38 -17.16
CA SER A 5 3.85 -23.74 -16.45
C SER A 5 3.86 -24.03 -14.94
N TYR A 6 4.46 -25.13 -14.49
CA TYR A 6 4.47 -25.53 -13.08
C TYR A 6 5.51 -24.77 -12.23
N SER A 7 6.65 -24.35 -12.81
CA SER A 7 7.67 -23.57 -12.08
C SER A 7 7.34 -22.08 -12.01
N GLN A 8 6.73 -21.50 -13.05
CA GLN A 8 6.34 -20.09 -13.09
C GLN A 8 5.20 -19.75 -12.11
N GLY A 9 4.27 -20.69 -11.88
CA GLY A 9 3.21 -20.54 -10.87
C GLY A 9 3.73 -20.52 -9.42
N ARG A 10 4.90 -21.11 -9.15
CA ARG A 10 5.50 -21.14 -7.81
C ARG A 10 6.41 -19.94 -7.51
N THR A 11 6.91 -19.22 -8.51
CA THR A 11 7.77 -18.05 -8.27
C THR A 11 6.96 -16.75 -8.15
N LEU A 12 5.89 -16.57 -8.93
CA LEU A 12 4.96 -15.46 -8.76
C LEU A 12 4.19 -15.55 -7.43
N ALA A 13 3.80 -16.76 -7.02
CA ALA A 13 3.14 -16.97 -5.74
C ALA A 13 4.05 -16.70 -4.53
N ASN A 14 5.37 -16.65 -4.70
CA ASN A 14 6.31 -16.53 -3.58
C ASN A 14 6.93 -15.13 -3.44
N ALA A 15 7.00 -14.33 -4.50
CA ALA A 15 7.61 -13.00 -4.48
C ALA A 15 6.66 -11.88 -3.98
N GLY A 16 5.35 -12.02 -4.22
CA GLY A 16 4.34 -11.04 -3.81
C GLY A 16 3.85 -11.13 -2.35
N PRO A 17 3.55 -12.32 -1.78
CA PRO A 17 2.79 -12.39 -0.52
C PRO A 17 3.57 -11.87 0.69
N ALA A 18 4.91 -11.93 0.67
CA ALA A 18 5.71 -11.44 1.77
C ALA A 18 5.64 -9.91 1.93
N VAL A 19 5.55 -9.18 0.82
CA VAL A 19 5.46 -7.71 0.82
C VAL A 19 4.08 -7.27 1.31
N GLU A 20 3.02 -7.92 0.84
CA GLU A 20 1.64 -7.65 1.26
C GLU A 20 1.41 -7.96 2.75
N LEU A 21 1.99 -9.07 3.24
CA LEU A 21 1.95 -9.41 4.67
C LEU A 21 2.70 -8.38 5.53
N SER A 22 3.79 -7.82 5.03
CA SER A 22 4.57 -6.78 5.75
C SER A 22 3.79 -5.47 5.87
N PHE A 23 3.07 -5.07 4.83
CA PHE A 23 2.19 -3.90 4.86
C PHE A 23 1.02 -4.09 5.83
N LEU A 24 0.39 -5.28 5.84
CA LEU A 24 -0.68 -5.62 6.79
C LEU A 24 -0.22 -5.48 8.25
N ILE A 25 0.95 -6.01 8.58
CA ILE A 25 1.50 -5.94 9.94
C ILE A 25 1.84 -4.47 10.29
N ALA A 26 2.40 -3.70 9.35
CA ALA A 26 2.70 -2.29 9.56
C ALA A 26 1.43 -1.46 9.82
N GLU A 27 0.36 -1.67 9.05
CA GLU A 27 -0.93 -1.00 9.26
C GLU A 27 -1.57 -1.37 10.60
N VAL A 28 -1.46 -2.62 11.04
CA VAL A 28 -2.00 -3.04 12.34
C VAL A 28 -1.27 -2.36 13.51
N VAL A 29 0.06 -2.25 13.43
CA VAL A 29 0.87 -1.56 14.45
C VAL A 29 0.53 -0.07 14.50
N VAL A 30 0.40 0.57 13.33
CA VAL A 30 -0.01 1.97 13.22
C VAL A 30 -1.44 2.18 13.72
N GLY A 31 -2.37 1.27 13.38
CA GLY A 31 -3.76 1.31 13.80
C GLY A 31 -3.92 1.21 15.32
N LEU A 32 -3.14 0.35 15.98
CA LEU A 32 -3.16 0.22 17.44
C LEU A 32 -2.64 1.50 18.13
N SER A 33 -1.58 2.11 17.59
CA SER A 33 -1.09 3.42 18.06
C SER A 33 -2.13 4.51 17.88
N ALA A 34 -2.83 4.54 16.74
CA ALA A 34 -3.89 5.50 16.48
C ALA A 34 -5.09 5.32 17.43
N ILE A 35 -5.46 4.08 17.78
CA ILE A 35 -6.54 3.80 18.74
C ILE A 35 -6.16 4.27 20.15
N CYS A 36 -4.93 4.00 20.60
CA CYS A 36 -4.41 4.51 21.87
C CYS A 36 -4.43 6.04 21.91
N TYR A 37 -4.08 6.68 20.79
CA TYR A 37 -4.13 8.13 20.64
C TYR A 37 -5.57 8.67 20.57
N ALA A 38 -6.49 7.94 19.96
CA ALA A 38 -7.90 8.29 19.87
C ALA A 38 -8.58 8.31 21.25
N GLU A 39 -8.27 7.34 22.11
CA GLU A 39 -8.71 7.34 23.51
C GLU A 39 -8.29 8.63 24.23
N LEU A 40 -7.03 9.07 24.04
CA LEU A 40 -6.54 10.32 24.62
C LEU A 40 -7.16 11.58 23.97
N ALA A 41 -7.47 11.52 22.68
CA ALA A 41 -8.11 12.61 21.95
C ALA A 41 -9.58 12.82 22.36
N THR A 42 -10.30 11.77 22.76
CA THR A 42 -11.70 11.90 23.25
C THR A 42 -11.82 12.69 24.55
N THR A 43 -10.73 12.86 25.29
CA THR A 43 -10.68 13.64 26.52
C THR A 43 -10.57 15.16 26.33
N VAL A 44 -10.40 15.69 25.10
CA VAL A 44 -10.04 17.12 24.91
C VAL A 44 -10.87 17.80 23.79
N PRO A 45 -11.73 18.80 24.13
CA PRO A 45 -12.77 19.28 23.22
C PRO A 45 -12.39 20.55 22.39
N VAL A 46 -11.12 20.78 22.06
CA VAL A 46 -10.70 22.01 21.35
C VAL A 46 -10.15 21.69 19.96
N ALA A 47 -10.76 22.33 18.95
CA ALA A 47 -10.57 22.09 17.53
C ALA A 47 -9.14 22.35 17.01
N GLY A 48 -8.69 21.46 16.10
CA GLY A 48 -7.68 21.78 15.07
C GLY A 48 -6.48 20.83 14.99
N SER A 49 -6.67 19.60 14.52
CA SER A 49 -5.63 18.59 14.22
C SER A 49 -4.89 17.99 15.43
N ALA A 50 -4.84 16.66 15.49
CA ALA A 50 -4.02 15.88 16.42
C ALA A 50 -2.54 16.34 16.45
N TYR A 51 -2.07 16.94 15.36
CA TYR A 51 -0.75 17.57 15.26
C TYR A 51 -0.59 18.79 16.18
N ALA A 52 -1.57 19.71 16.21
CA ALA A 52 -1.51 20.91 17.04
C ALA A 52 -1.66 20.56 18.54
N PHE A 53 -2.44 19.53 18.85
CA PHE A 53 -2.61 19.03 20.22
C PHE A 53 -1.33 18.38 20.78
N SER A 54 -0.64 17.57 19.96
CA SER A 54 0.66 16.98 20.34
C SER A 54 1.76 18.02 20.47
N PHE A 55 1.75 19.04 19.61
CA PHE A 55 2.70 20.15 19.68
C PHE A 55 2.54 20.94 20.99
N ALA A 56 1.30 21.15 21.44
CA ALA A 56 1.00 21.87 22.67
C ALA A 56 1.36 21.09 23.96
N THR A 57 1.39 19.75 23.92
CA THR A 57 1.44 18.91 25.15
C THR A 57 2.75 18.11 25.29
N LEU A 58 3.39 17.70 24.18
CA LEU A 58 4.47 16.70 24.18
C LEU A 58 5.76 17.16 23.47
N GLY A 59 5.73 18.31 22.78
CA GLY A 59 6.90 18.91 22.13
C GLY A 59 7.05 18.60 20.63
N GLU A 60 7.96 19.34 19.98
CA GLU A 60 8.13 19.44 18.53
C GLU A 60 8.42 18.10 17.83
N MET A 61 9.20 17.21 18.47
CA MET A 61 9.52 15.90 17.88
C MET A 61 8.33 14.95 17.81
N VAL A 62 7.44 14.95 18.81
CA VAL A 62 6.29 14.04 18.85
C VAL A 62 5.22 14.49 17.85
N ALA A 63 5.04 15.81 17.72
CA ALA A 63 4.19 16.37 16.66
C ALA A 63 4.68 15.95 15.27
N PHE A 64 5.98 16.08 15.00
CA PHE A 64 6.58 15.71 13.72
C PHE A 64 6.37 14.22 13.34
N VAL A 65 6.51 13.30 14.30
CA VAL A 65 6.26 11.87 14.08
C VAL A 65 4.81 11.60 13.68
N ILE A 66 3.85 12.24 14.36
CA ILE A 66 2.42 12.11 14.03
C ILE A 66 2.10 12.70 12.65
N GLY A 67 2.74 13.82 12.29
CA GLY A 67 2.62 14.39 10.94
C GLY A 67 3.12 13.44 9.84
N MET A 68 4.21 12.73 10.10
CA MET A 68 4.71 11.71 9.19
C MET A 68 3.75 10.51 9.10
N ASP A 69 3.19 10.03 10.21
CA ASP A 69 2.18 8.95 10.20
C ASP A 69 0.96 9.30 9.31
N LEU A 70 0.43 10.51 9.45
CA LEU A 70 -0.67 11.03 8.62
C LEU A 70 -0.29 11.08 7.14
N VAL A 71 0.93 11.51 6.84
CA VAL A 71 1.47 11.55 5.46
C VAL A 71 1.58 10.14 4.88
N LEU A 72 2.09 9.16 5.63
CA LEU A 72 2.19 7.78 5.15
C LEU A 72 0.82 7.17 4.87
N ALA A 73 -0.15 7.36 5.77
CA ALA A 73 -1.50 6.84 5.60
C ALA A 73 -2.19 7.40 4.34
N PHE A 74 -2.10 8.71 4.11
CA PHE A 74 -2.69 9.34 2.93
C PHE A 74 -1.96 8.95 1.63
N THR A 75 -0.64 8.76 1.70
CA THR A 75 0.18 8.35 0.56
C THR A 75 -0.16 6.92 0.14
N VAL A 76 -0.18 5.98 1.07
CA VAL A 76 -0.52 4.57 0.76
C VAL A 76 -1.95 4.47 0.22
N GLY A 77 -2.91 5.15 0.87
CA GLY A 77 -4.30 5.17 0.42
C GLY A 77 -4.49 5.74 -0.99
N SER A 78 -3.86 6.88 -1.30
CA SER A 78 -3.94 7.48 -2.64
C SER A 78 -3.29 6.62 -3.72
N THR A 79 -2.18 5.95 -3.40
CA THR A 79 -1.48 5.04 -4.33
C THR A 79 -2.32 3.80 -4.64
N ALA A 80 -2.98 3.23 -3.64
CA ALA A 80 -3.86 2.08 -3.80
C ALA A 80 -5.07 2.41 -4.69
N LEU A 81 -5.72 3.56 -4.46
CA LEU A 81 -6.83 4.03 -5.27
C LEU A 81 -6.40 4.28 -6.73
N ALA A 82 -5.29 4.97 -6.96
CA ALA A 82 -4.76 5.21 -8.31
C ALA A 82 -4.49 3.90 -9.07
N THR A 83 -3.98 2.89 -8.38
CA THR A 83 -3.72 1.57 -8.95
C THR A 83 -5.02 0.85 -9.30
N SER A 84 -6.03 0.88 -8.43
CA SER A 84 -7.34 0.26 -8.70
C SER A 84 -8.04 0.88 -9.91
N PHE A 85 -8.00 2.20 -10.05
CA PHE A 85 -8.56 2.89 -11.21
C PHE A 85 -7.78 2.59 -12.49
N SER A 86 -6.45 2.51 -12.41
CA SER A 86 -5.61 2.18 -13.56
C SER A 86 -5.89 0.78 -14.11
N GLN A 87 -6.13 -0.19 -13.21
CA GLN A 87 -6.51 -1.55 -13.60
C GLN A 87 -7.89 -1.56 -14.27
N TYR A 88 -8.87 -0.89 -13.67
CA TYR A 88 -10.21 -0.80 -14.22
C TYR A 88 -10.21 -0.12 -15.61
N LEU A 89 -9.53 1.02 -15.73
CA LEU A 89 -9.37 1.73 -16.99
C LEU A 89 -8.62 0.89 -18.03
N GLY A 90 -7.58 0.14 -17.64
CA GLY A 90 -6.86 -0.76 -18.55
C GLY A 90 -7.75 -1.85 -19.17
N VAL A 91 -8.72 -2.36 -18.41
CA VAL A 91 -9.71 -3.32 -18.92
C VAL A 91 -10.71 -2.64 -19.85
N VAL A 92 -11.21 -1.46 -19.47
CA VAL A 92 -12.22 -0.72 -20.25
C VAL A 92 -11.65 -0.17 -21.56
N LEU A 93 -10.41 0.34 -21.55
CA LEU A 93 -9.73 0.85 -22.74
C LEU A 93 -9.11 -0.25 -23.62
N GLY A 94 -9.19 -1.53 -23.21
CA GLY A 94 -8.60 -2.63 -23.96
C GLY A 94 -7.09 -2.47 -24.15
N ALA A 95 -6.38 -2.02 -23.10
CA ALA A 95 -4.94 -1.79 -23.18
C ALA A 95 -4.22 -3.07 -23.62
N PRO A 96 -3.35 -3.02 -24.64
CA PRO A 96 -2.70 -4.21 -25.16
C PRO A 96 -1.82 -4.82 -24.06
N ARG A 97 -2.13 -6.06 -23.65
CA ARG A 97 -1.22 -6.87 -22.84
C ARG A 97 0.11 -6.94 -23.59
N SER A 98 1.16 -6.39 -23.02
CA SER A 98 2.51 -6.50 -23.55
C SER A 98 2.81 -7.98 -23.75
N ARG A 99 3.05 -8.37 -25.01
CA ARG A 99 3.38 -9.76 -25.33
C ARG A 99 4.71 -10.09 -24.68
N SER A 100 4.73 -11.19 -23.93
CA SER A 100 5.95 -11.71 -23.32
C SER A 100 6.97 -12.08 -24.42
N PRO A 101 8.29 -11.86 -24.22
CA PRO A 101 9.34 -12.25 -25.17
C PRO A 101 9.27 -13.72 -25.62
N SER A 102 8.71 -14.58 -24.77
CA SER A 102 8.47 -16.00 -25.06
C SER A 102 7.46 -16.25 -26.20
N ASP A 103 6.49 -15.36 -26.43
CA ASP A 103 5.54 -15.48 -27.55
C ASP A 103 6.18 -15.08 -28.89
N CYS A 104 7.09 -14.11 -28.88
CA CYS A 104 7.87 -13.75 -30.07
C CYS A 104 8.81 -14.90 -30.47
N LEU A 105 9.47 -15.53 -29.48
CA LEU A 105 10.36 -16.66 -29.74
C LEU A 105 9.62 -17.90 -30.22
N ARG A 106 8.36 -18.11 -29.79
CA ARG A 106 7.53 -19.21 -30.28
C ARG A 106 7.04 -19.01 -31.72
N ARG A 107 6.88 -17.76 -32.17
CA ARG A 107 6.58 -17.43 -33.57
C ARG A 107 7.80 -17.53 -34.50
N TYR A 108 9.02 -17.39 -33.98
CA TYR A 108 10.25 -17.49 -34.78
C TYR A 108 10.73 -18.93 -34.96
N ARG A 109 10.18 -19.89 -34.20
CA ARG A 109 10.55 -21.31 -34.22
C ARG A 109 9.53 -22.19 -34.95
N GLY A 110 8.94 -21.67 -36.03
CA GLY A 110 8.00 -22.35 -36.92
C GLY A 110 8.42 -22.19 -38.37
#